data_AF-A0A2U3QX83-F1
#
_entry.id   AF-A0A2U3QX83-F1
#
_cell.length_a   1.000
_cell.length_b   1.000
_cell.length_c   1.000
_cell.angle_alpha   90.00
_cell.angle_beta   90.00
_cell.angle_gamma   90.00
#
_symmetry.space_group_name_H-M   'P 1'
#
loop_
_entity.id
_entity.type
_entity.pdbx_description
1 polymer ?
#
loop_
_entity_poly.entity_id
_entity_poly.type
_entity_poly.pdbx_seq_one_letter_code
_entity_poly.pdbx_strand_id
1 'polypeptide(L)'
;MDYVIYTFGGGDLLWHVFNGIGRVFASNSEYFTPVGHLALTIGGIWAATRAIFRGNIGIFAMEWFFPSIFIFTLLFAPKATVWLKDEVSMSAPVKVDNIPIGIAMFASLSSQTSYFVSKMLENHLLPAYEGLSSRKTGIMFGAKAVAKIRDVQIHDPVTLTNTKEFLRQCFMKPYIIGNILGKKAAAQQTNDIIGFIEQNIPNNFGIYYREPSNLGISFKTCRQATPLIKAAIHKELNEGLLTNFAAAIGVQSDQSHMLSQRLKVMTGDTLKYLQREQQDIHEWMKQAMLLNANRESYDDWREKFSLSRIYPNLVSMHAIRGLFQQSFSYLVAGEMAAHMMPILQSVFFALVVSMIFIVFPMALLPGGYNILKTWILLIIWVSSWPVFFTIIHCLGMISLSSKSGAFGSDYGLNMLSQGSFAEIILYSYATFQMLASSIPMLSWAVIKACAHATANLASQFSPHACC
;
A
#
# COMPACT_ATOMS: atom_id res chain seq x y z
N MET A 1 -14.81 8.10 31.13
CA MET A 1 -13.82 7.04 30.83
C MET A 1 -13.39 7.25 29.40
N ASP A 2 -12.09 7.21 29.15
CA ASP A 2 -11.51 7.57 27.87
C ASP A 2 -10.92 6.33 27.21
N TYR A 3 -11.30 6.09 25.97
CA TYR A 3 -10.85 4.96 25.16
C TYR A 3 -10.13 5.46 23.92
N VAL A 4 -9.14 4.71 23.44
CA VAL A 4 -8.39 5.06 22.22
C VAL A 4 -8.58 3.97 21.18
N ILE A 5 -9.00 4.33 19.98
CA ILE A 5 -9.16 3.42 18.85
C ILE A 5 -8.13 3.80 17.79
N TYR A 6 -7.34 2.80 17.38
CA TYR A 6 -6.36 2.93 16.30
C TYR A 6 -6.98 2.57 14.94
N THR A 7 -6.70 3.38 13.93
CA THR A 7 -7.10 3.12 12.53
C THR A 7 -5.96 3.42 11.55
N PHE A 8 -6.06 2.89 10.34
CA PHE A 8 -5.03 2.96 9.30
C PHE A 8 -5.63 3.50 7.99
N GLY A 9 -5.78 4.82 7.88
CA GLY A 9 -6.31 5.50 6.69
C GLY A 9 -7.83 5.66 6.63
N GLY A 10 -8.55 5.34 7.71
CA GLY A 10 -10.01 5.43 7.82
C GLY A 10 -10.53 6.45 8.83
N GLY A 11 -9.67 7.34 9.33
CA GLY A 11 -9.96 8.31 10.38
C GLY A 11 -11.23 9.12 10.15
N ASP A 12 -11.33 9.78 9.00
CA ASP A 12 -12.47 10.65 8.66
C ASP A 12 -13.80 9.87 8.58
N LEU A 13 -13.79 8.69 7.95
CA LEU A 13 -14.96 7.81 7.86
C LEU A 13 -15.44 7.41 9.26
N LEU A 14 -14.52 6.94 10.11
CA LEU A 14 -14.85 6.53 11.47
C LEU A 14 -15.31 7.72 12.32
N TRP A 15 -14.73 8.90 12.12
CA TRP A 15 -15.18 10.10 12.81
C TRP A 15 -16.66 10.38 12.54
N HIS A 16 -17.11 10.33 11.28
CA HIS A 16 -18.53 10.51 10.95
C HIS A 16 -19.42 9.44 11.60
N VAL A 17 -19.01 8.18 11.55
CA VAL A 17 -19.77 7.04 12.11
C VAL A 17 -19.90 7.14 13.63
N PHE A 18 -18.78 7.35 14.34
CA PHE A 18 -18.78 7.46 15.80
C PHE A 18 -19.53 8.71 16.28
N ASN A 19 -19.46 9.83 15.57
CA ASN A 19 -20.29 10.99 15.88
C ASN A 19 -21.78 10.71 15.67
N GLY A 20 -22.15 9.98 14.61
CA GLY A 20 -23.51 9.53 14.38
C GLY A 20 -24.02 8.67 15.53
N ILE A 21 -23.23 7.70 15.98
CA ILE A 21 -23.52 6.86 17.16
C ILE A 21 -23.65 7.71 18.42
N GLY A 22 -22.72 8.62 18.67
CA GLY A 22 -22.75 9.51 19.85
C GLY A 22 -24.03 10.35 19.92
N ARG A 23 -24.53 10.83 18.79
CA ARG A 23 -25.82 11.56 18.71
C ARG A 23 -27.00 10.66 19.05
N VAL A 24 -27.04 9.45 18.48
CA VAL A 24 -28.16 8.50 18.69
C VAL A 24 -28.17 7.93 20.11
N PHE A 25 -27.02 7.84 20.79
CA PHE A 25 -26.94 7.30 22.15
C PHE A 25 -26.85 8.37 23.24
N ALA A 26 -27.01 9.65 22.90
CA ALA A 26 -27.12 10.73 23.86
C ALA A 26 -28.36 10.56 24.77
N SER A 27 -28.29 11.07 26.01
CA SER A 27 -29.25 10.80 27.08
C SER A 27 -30.71 11.20 26.78
N ASN A 28 -30.94 12.10 25.82
CA ASN A 28 -32.28 12.58 25.39
C ASN A 28 -32.64 12.11 23.97
N SER A 29 -32.12 10.97 23.54
CA SER A 29 -32.31 10.47 22.18
C SER A 29 -33.70 9.90 21.92
N GLU A 30 -34.29 10.32 20.80
CA GLU A 30 -35.55 9.80 20.21
C GLU A 30 -35.45 8.33 19.75
N TYR A 31 -34.26 7.73 19.76
CA TYR A 31 -34.05 6.34 19.40
C TYR A 31 -33.77 5.46 20.61
N PHE A 32 -32.76 5.81 21.40
CA PHE A 32 -32.23 4.92 22.46
C PHE A 32 -33.28 4.54 23.50
N THR A 33 -34.03 5.53 23.99
CA THR A 33 -35.06 5.35 25.02
C THR A 33 -36.28 4.56 24.49
N PRO A 34 -36.97 4.98 23.42
CA PRO A 34 -38.16 4.25 22.95
C PRO A 34 -37.83 2.86 22.39
N VAL A 35 -36.73 2.70 21.66
CA VAL A 35 -36.33 1.39 21.12
C VAL A 35 -35.91 0.44 22.24
N GLY A 36 -35.24 0.94 23.27
CA GLY A 36 -34.92 0.14 24.46
C GLY A 36 -36.18 -0.34 25.19
N HIS A 37 -37.16 0.55 25.41
CA HIS A 37 -38.45 0.19 26.01
C HIS A 37 -39.22 -0.83 25.17
N LEU A 38 -39.27 -0.63 23.85
CA LEU A 38 -39.93 -1.56 22.93
C LEU A 38 -39.26 -2.95 22.95
N ALA A 39 -37.92 -2.99 22.90
CA ALA A 39 -37.19 -4.26 22.94
C ALA A 39 -37.41 -5.02 24.26
N LEU A 40 -37.40 -4.32 25.40
CA LEU A 40 -37.64 -4.92 26.71
C LEU A 40 -39.09 -5.40 26.88
N THR A 41 -40.08 -4.65 26.39
CA THR A 41 -41.49 -5.07 26.47
C THR A 41 -41.76 -6.31 25.60
N ILE A 42 -41.29 -6.31 24.35
CA ILE A 42 -41.41 -7.48 23.46
C ILE A 42 -40.66 -8.68 24.03
N GLY A 43 -39.42 -8.46 24.49
CA GLY A 43 -38.61 -9.52 25.09
C GLY A 43 -39.26 -10.12 26.33
N GLY A 44 -39.90 -9.28 27.16
CA GLY A 44 -40.58 -9.72 28.36
C GLY A 44 -41.85 -10.52 28.09
N ILE A 45 -42.66 -10.08 27.13
CA ILE A 45 -43.86 -10.83 26.69
C ILE A 45 -43.45 -12.21 26.16
N TRP A 46 -42.42 -12.27 25.31
CA TRP A 46 -41.92 -13.53 24.75
C TRP A 46 -41.38 -14.47 25.83
N ALA A 47 -40.53 -13.96 26.73
CA ALA A 47 -39.93 -14.74 27.80
C ALA A 47 -40.99 -15.24 28.80
N ALA A 48 -41.97 -14.40 29.15
CA ALA A 48 -43.06 -14.76 30.05
C ALA A 48 -43.91 -15.88 29.44
N THR A 49 -44.27 -15.74 28.16
CA THR A 49 -45.02 -16.76 27.42
C THR A 49 -44.28 -18.10 27.43
N ARG A 50 -42.99 -18.10 27.10
CA ARG A 50 -42.16 -19.32 27.09
C ARG A 50 -42.00 -19.96 28.47
N ALA A 51 -41.88 -19.14 29.53
CA ALA A 51 -41.79 -19.62 30.90
C ALA A 51 -43.10 -20.28 31.39
N ILE A 52 -44.25 -19.69 31.02
CA ILE A 52 -45.58 -20.25 31.32
C ILE A 52 -45.76 -21.60 30.64
N PHE A 53 -45.49 -21.71 29.33
CA PHE A 53 -45.67 -22.96 28.58
C PHE A 53 -44.71 -24.08 29.01
N ARG A 54 -43.53 -23.75 29.53
CA ARG A 54 -42.57 -24.74 30.04
C ARG A 54 -42.65 -24.98 31.55
N GLY A 55 -43.55 -24.30 32.27
CA GLY A 55 -43.70 -24.41 33.72
C GLY A 55 -42.43 -24.07 34.53
N ASN A 56 -41.50 -23.30 33.95
CA ASN A 56 -40.20 -23.02 34.54
C ASN A 56 -39.92 -21.50 34.55
N ILE A 57 -40.15 -20.87 35.70
CA ILE A 57 -39.88 -19.45 35.95
C ILE A 57 -38.38 -19.10 35.81
N GLY A 58 -37.49 -20.07 35.99
CA GLY A 58 -36.06 -19.90 35.78
C GLY A 58 -35.70 -19.49 34.35
N ILE A 59 -36.51 -19.89 33.36
CA ILE A 59 -36.32 -19.49 31.96
C ILE A 59 -36.49 -17.98 31.80
N PHE A 60 -37.51 -17.40 32.45
CA PHE A 60 -37.75 -15.96 32.40
C PHE A 60 -36.62 -15.18 33.09
N ALA A 61 -36.25 -15.58 34.30
CA ALA A 61 -35.27 -14.86 35.10
C ALA A 61 -33.84 -15.02 34.54
N MET A 62 -33.39 -16.26 34.32
CA MET A 62 -32.00 -16.58 33.99
C MET A 62 -31.68 -16.52 32.50
N GLU A 63 -32.62 -16.83 31.60
CA GLU A 63 -32.34 -16.76 30.15
C GLU A 63 -32.59 -15.38 29.54
N TRP A 64 -33.38 -14.52 30.20
CA TRP A 64 -33.75 -13.22 29.65
C TRP A 64 -33.55 -12.04 30.62
N PHE A 65 -34.21 -12.01 31.78
CA PHE A 65 -34.25 -10.81 32.64
C PHE A 65 -32.85 -10.39 33.13
N PHE A 66 -32.12 -11.29 33.81
CA PHE A 66 -30.78 -10.99 34.33
C PHE A 66 -29.75 -10.72 33.22
N PRO A 67 -29.67 -11.50 32.12
CA PRO A 67 -28.78 -11.17 31.02
C PRO A 67 -29.09 -9.81 30.37
N SER A 68 -30.36 -9.50 30.12
CA SER A 68 -30.76 -8.26 29.43
C SER A 68 -30.49 -7.03 30.28
N ILE A 69 -30.79 -7.08 31.59
CA ILE A 69 -30.50 -5.97 32.50
C ILE A 69 -28.99 -5.76 32.65
N PHE A 70 -28.20 -6.84 32.73
CA PHE A 70 -26.74 -6.76 32.80
C PHE A 70 -26.14 -6.15 31.53
N ILE A 71 -26.57 -6.62 30.36
CA ILE A 71 -26.14 -6.08 29.06
C ILE A 71 -26.50 -4.60 28.96
N PHE A 72 -27.73 -4.22 29.31
CA PHE A 72 -28.17 -2.82 29.23
C PHE A 72 -27.37 -1.92 30.18
N THR A 73 -27.32 -2.28 31.48
CA THR A 73 -26.71 -1.48 32.54
C THR A 73 -25.21 -1.36 32.43
N LEU A 74 -24.52 -2.38 31.92
CA LEU A 74 -23.06 -2.36 31.83
C LEU A 74 -22.53 -1.96 30.47
N LEU A 75 -23.19 -2.31 29.36
CA LEU A 75 -22.64 -2.07 28.02
C LEU A 75 -23.28 -0.87 27.31
N PHE A 76 -24.56 -0.59 27.55
CA PHE A 76 -25.31 0.40 26.76
C PHE A 76 -25.65 1.69 27.50
N ALA A 77 -25.95 1.60 28.79
CA ALA A 77 -26.29 2.73 29.64
C ALA A 77 -25.09 3.68 29.89
N PRO A 78 -23.93 3.21 30.38
CA PRO A 78 -22.77 4.08 30.60
C PRO A 78 -22.18 4.56 29.27
N LYS A 79 -21.86 5.85 29.23
CA LYS A 79 -21.26 6.53 28.06
C LYS A 79 -19.79 6.80 28.32
N ALA A 80 -19.01 6.76 27.24
CA ALA A 80 -17.58 6.98 27.24
C ALA A 80 -17.17 7.93 26.12
N THR A 81 -15.98 8.48 26.27
CA THR A 81 -15.30 9.31 25.27
C THR A 81 -14.31 8.44 24.52
N VAL A 82 -14.30 8.55 23.19
CA VAL A 82 -13.38 7.83 22.31
C VAL A 82 -12.46 8.82 21.60
N TRP A 83 -11.17 8.51 21.61
CA TRP A 83 -10.14 9.17 20.83
C TRP A 83 -9.82 8.31 19.61
N LEU A 84 -10.12 8.82 18.42
CA LEU A 84 -9.75 8.20 17.15
C LEU A 84 -8.34 8.66 16.79
N LYS A 85 -7.42 7.70 16.66
CA LYS A 85 -6.05 7.94 16.23
C LYS A 85 -5.78 7.21 14.92
N ASP A 86 -5.56 7.97 13.85
CA ASP A 86 -5.15 7.44 12.54
C ASP A 86 -3.63 7.63 12.35
N GLU A 87 -2.91 6.56 12.03
CA GLU A 87 -1.46 6.59 11.81
C GLU A 87 -1.07 7.01 10.37
N VAL A 88 -2.06 7.13 9.47
CA VAL A 88 -1.87 7.41 8.04
C VAL A 88 -2.42 8.77 7.65
N SER A 89 -3.69 9.06 7.99
CA SER A 89 -4.43 10.21 7.44
C SER A 89 -4.51 11.43 8.37
N MET A 90 -4.56 11.23 9.69
CA MET A 90 -4.80 12.31 10.64
C MET A 90 -3.49 12.74 11.32
N SER A 91 -3.27 14.05 11.40
CA SER A 91 -2.11 14.63 12.10
C SER A 91 -2.28 14.69 13.62
N ALA A 92 -3.52 14.68 14.12
CA ALA A 92 -3.84 14.70 15.55
C ALA A 92 -5.03 13.78 15.88
N PRO A 93 -5.07 13.18 17.09
CA PRO A 93 -6.22 12.40 17.53
C PRO A 93 -7.48 13.26 17.65
N VAL A 94 -8.62 12.75 17.19
CA VAL A 94 -9.91 13.45 17.30
C VAL A 94 -10.80 12.78 18.33
N LYS A 95 -11.46 13.62 19.12
CA LYS A 95 -12.34 13.22 20.22
C LYS A 95 -13.79 13.08 19.76
N VAL A 96 -14.47 12.03 20.22
CA VAL A 96 -15.91 11.81 20.06
C VAL A 96 -16.52 11.41 21.40
N ASP A 97 -17.60 12.08 21.80
CA ASP A 97 -18.29 11.86 23.08
C ASP A 97 -19.59 11.05 22.94
N ASN A 98 -20.15 10.62 24.07
CA ASN A 98 -21.45 9.94 24.19
C ASN A 98 -21.55 8.55 23.56
N ILE A 99 -20.43 7.81 23.49
CA ILE A 99 -20.41 6.47 22.90
C ILE A 99 -20.72 5.42 23.99
N PRO A 100 -21.64 4.46 23.76
CA PRO A 100 -21.86 3.34 24.68
C PRO A 100 -20.57 2.59 25.00
N ILE A 101 -20.34 2.31 26.30
CA ILE A 101 -19.08 1.70 26.74
C ILE A 101 -18.81 0.35 26.09
N GLY A 102 -19.85 -0.42 25.74
CA GLY A 102 -19.71 -1.70 25.06
C GLY A 102 -18.95 -1.56 23.75
N ILE A 103 -19.35 -0.62 22.88
CA ILE A 103 -18.61 -0.35 21.64
C ILE A 103 -17.21 0.16 21.98
N ALA A 104 -17.11 1.20 22.83
CA ALA A 104 -15.85 1.88 23.10
C ALA A 104 -14.80 0.91 23.64
N MET A 105 -15.17 0.04 24.58
CA MET A 105 -14.29 -0.96 25.19
C MET A 105 -13.84 -2.02 24.19
N PHE A 106 -14.76 -2.68 23.48
CA PHE A 106 -14.38 -3.77 22.56
C PHE A 106 -13.63 -3.26 21.33
N ALA A 107 -14.03 -2.10 20.80
CA ALA A 107 -13.33 -1.45 19.69
C ALA A 107 -11.92 -0.99 20.11
N SER A 108 -11.79 -0.39 21.28
CA SER A 108 -10.50 0.08 21.80
C SER A 108 -9.56 -1.07 22.13
N LEU A 109 -10.02 -2.06 22.88
CA LEU A 109 -9.22 -3.23 23.23
C LEU A 109 -8.72 -3.96 21.99
N SER A 110 -9.63 -4.27 21.06
CA SER A 110 -9.28 -5.00 19.83
C SER A 110 -8.33 -4.21 18.93
N SER A 111 -8.55 -2.91 18.74
CA SER A 111 -7.66 -2.07 17.92
C SER A 111 -6.29 -1.84 18.58
N GLN A 112 -6.23 -1.68 19.90
CA GLN A 112 -4.97 -1.56 20.64
C GLN A 112 -4.15 -2.84 20.58
N THR A 113 -4.77 -4.00 20.78
CA THR A 113 -4.11 -5.30 20.64
C THR A 113 -3.57 -5.45 19.21
N SER A 114 -4.39 -5.16 18.21
CA SER A 114 -3.99 -5.22 16.80
C SER A 114 -2.80 -4.31 16.49
N TYR A 115 -2.84 -3.06 16.96
CA TYR A 115 -1.75 -2.10 16.81
C TYR A 115 -0.46 -2.58 17.49
N PHE A 116 -0.56 -3.06 18.73
CA PHE A 116 0.60 -3.54 19.49
C PHE A 116 1.23 -4.78 18.84
N VAL A 117 0.43 -5.77 18.47
CA VAL A 117 0.91 -6.99 17.81
C VAL A 117 1.54 -6.65 16.45
N SER A 118 0.90 -5.78 15.66
CA SER A 118 1.46 -5.32 14.38
C SER A 118 2.80 -4.61 14.58
N LYS A 119 2.90 -3.70 15.55
CA LYS A 119 4.15 -3.03 15.89
C LYS A 119 5.23 -4.01 16.36
N MET A 120 4.85 -5.01 17.17
CA MET A 120 5.77 -6.06 17.62
C MET A 120 6.31 -6.84 16.41
N LEU A 121 5.46 -7.27 15.49
CA LEU A 121 5.84 -8.01 14.29
C LEU A 121 6.80 -7.20 13.40
N GLU A 122 6.50 -5.94 13.14
CA GLU A 122 7.39 -5.06 12.35
C GLU A 122 8.77 -4.95 13.01
N ASN A 123 8.81 -4.68 14.32
CA ASN A 123 10.05 -4.47 15.05
C ASN A 123 10.94 -5.72 15.16
N HIS A 124 10.35 -6.93 15.11
CA HIS A 124 11.10 -8.18 15.25
C HIS A 124 11.43 -8.84 13.90
N LEU A 125 10.62 -8.64 12.87
CA LEU A 125 10.81 -9.26 11.55
C LEU A 125 11.52 -8.34 10.56
N LEU A 126 11.44 -7.02 10.75
CA LEU A 126 12.07 -6.02 9.88
C LEU A 126 12.97 -5.09 10.72
N PRO A 127 13.98 -4.46 10.11
CA PRO A 127 14.71 -3.38 10.75
C PRO A 127 13.76 -2.24 11.14
N ALA A 128 14.11 -1.50 12.20
CA ALA A 128 13.33 -0.37 12.71
C ALA A 128 13.44 0.89 11.82
N TYR A 129 13.15 0.74 10.53
CA TYR A 129 13.09 1.81 9.55
C TYR A 129 11.63 2.23 9.37
N GLU A 130 11.33 3.51 9.57
CA GLU A 130 9.95 3.99 9.49
C GLU A 130 9.36 3.81 8.09
N GLY A 131 10.19 3.88 7.05
CA GLY A 131 9.80 3.68 5.66
C GLY A 131 9.32 2.27 5.34
N LEU A 132 9.72 1.27 6.14
CA LEU A 132 9.30 -0.12 6.02
C LEU A 132 8.03 -0.44 6.82
N SER A 133 7.47 0.49 7.59
CA SER A 133 6.29 0.18 8.40
C SER A 133 5.05 0.07 7.52
N SER A 134 4.49 -1.14 7.42
CA SER A 134 3.22 -1.40 6.75
C SER A 134 2.06 -0.57 7.29
N ARG A 135 2.08 -0.26 8.59
CA ARG A 135 1.08 0.58 9.26
C ARG A 135 1.08 2.02 8.74
N LYS A 136 2.23 2.53 8.29
CA LYS A 136 2.38 3.88 7.77
C LYS A 136 2.35 3.91 6.24
N THR A 137 3.02 2.99 5.56
CA THR A 137 3.25 3.07 4.11
C THR A 137 2.40 2.11 3.29
N GLY A 138 1.76 1.13 3.93
CA GLY A 138 1.00 0.08 3.26
C GLY A 138 1.87 -1.12 2.89
N ILE A 139 1.23 -2.19 2.42
CA ILE A 139 1.89 -3.46 2.12
C ILE A 139 2.84 -3.29 0.93
N MET A 140 4.15 -3.45 1.18
CA MET A 140 5.22 -3.47 0.17
C MET A 140 5.22 -2.23 -0.75
N PHE A 141 4.60 -1.14 -0.31
CA PHE A 141 4.45 0.05 -1.12
C PHE A 141 5.80 0.70 -1.44
N GLY A 142 6.74 0.71 -0.49
CA GLY A 142 8.11 1.15 -0.74
C GLY A 142 8.81 0.33 -1.84
N ALA A 143 8.58 -0.97 -1.88
CA ALA A 143 9.11 -1.83 -2.95
C ALA A 143 8.48 -1.49 -4.31
N LYS A 144 7.15 -1.31 -4.36
CA LYS A 144 6.45 -0.83 -5.56
C LYS A 144 7.02 0.51 -6.04
N ALA A 145 7.22 1.46 -5.13
CA ALA A 145 7.80 2.76 -5.45
C ALA A 145 9.20 2.60 -6.07
N VAL A 146 10.10 1.83 -5.44
CA VAL A 146 11.43 1.53 -5.99
C VAL A 146 11.34 0.94 -7.40
N ALA A 147 10.43 -0.02 -7.62
CA ALA A 147 10.27 -0.65 -8.93
C ALA A 147 9.70 0.30 -9.99
N LYS A 148 8.86 1.26 -9.57
CA LYS A 148 8.25 2.26 -10.45
C LYS A 148 9.19 3.39 -10.83
N ILE A 149 10.30 3.59 -10.13
CA ILE A 149 11.36 4.54 -10.55
C ILE A 149 11.85 4.23 -11.96
N ARG A 150 11.87 2.95 -12.36
CA ARG A 150 12.19 2.52 -13.73
C ARG A 150 11.36 3.24 -14.79
N ASP A 151 10.12 3.63 -14.49
CA ASP A 151 9.19 4.21 -15.46
C ASP A 151 9.34 5.75 -15.56
N VAL A 152 10.24 6.36 -14.78
CA VAL A 152 10.45 7.82 -14.76
C VAL A 152 11.13 8.29 -16.05
N GLN A 153 10.60 9.35 -16.65
CA GLN A 153 11.07 9.93 -17.91
C GLN A 153 11.38 11.41 -17.75
N ILE A 154 12.18 11.94 -18.67
CA ILE A 154 12.41 13.38 -18.79
C ILE A 154 11.16 13.99 -19.42
N HIS A 155 10.57 14.99 -18.77
CA HIS A 155 9.36 15.66 -19.24
C HIS A 155 9.66 16.88 -20.11
N ASP A 156 10.70 17.66 -19.81
CA ASP A 156 11.08 18.79 -20.66
C ASP A 156 11.52 18.30 -22.06
N PRO A 157 10.80 18.65 -23.15
CA PRO A 157 11.09 18.14 -24.48
C PRO A 157 12.45 18.59 -25.02
N VAL A 158 12.94 19.76 -24.62
CA VAL A 158 14.26 20.27 -25.04
C VAL A 158 15.35 19.45 -24.36
N THR A 159 15.26 19.27 -23.04
CA THR A 159 16.18 18.43 -22.26
C THR A 159 16.14 16.98 -22.73
N LEU A 160 14.97 16.42 -23.01
CA LEU A 160 14.83 15.06 -23.55
C LEU A 160 15.54 14.93 -24.91
N THR A 161 15.29 15.86 -25.83
CA THR A 161 15.92 15.85 -27.17
C THR A 161 17.44 15.91 -27.07
N ASN A 162 17.96 16.85 -26.26
CA ASN A 162 19.39 17.01 -26.04
C ASN A 162 20.01 15.78 -25.37
N THR A 163 19.31 15.20 -24.40
CA THR A 163 19.76 14.02 -23.66
C THR A 163 19.78 12.78 -24.54
N LYS A 164 18.78 12.58 -25.40
CA LYS A 164 18.77 11.50 -26.41
C LYS A 164 19.98 11.61 -27.33
N GLU A 165 20.23 12.79 -27.89
CA GLU A 165 21.38 12.99 -28.78
C GLU A 165 22.71 12.81 -28.04
N PHE A 166 22.81 13.31 -26.80
CA PHE A 166 23.97 13.12 -25.92
C PHE A 166 24.25 11.64 -25.65
N LEU A 167 23.25 10.87 -25.22
CA LEU A 167 23.41 9.45 -24.94
C LEU A 167 23.76 8.67 -26.21
N ARG A 168 23.17 9.02 -27.35
CA ARG A 168 23.48 8.38 -28.63
C ARG A 168 24.94 8.59 -29.05
N GLN A 169 25.41 9.83 -29.02
CA GLN A 169 26.72 10.21 -29.56
C GLN A 169 27.86 10.00 -28.55
N CYS A 170 27.63 10.33 -27.28
CA CYS A 170 28.67 10.35 -26.26
C CYS A 170 28.73 9.07 -25.42
N PHE A 171 27.72 8.19 -25.50
CA PHE A 171 27.67 6.95 -24.72
C PHE A 171 27.50 5.71 -25.60
N MET A 172 26.39 5.62 -26.34
CA MET A 172 26.00 4.40 -27.04
C MET A 172 26.88 4.09 -28.24
N LYS A 173 27.11 5.05 -29.15
CA LYS A 173 28.02 4.87 -30.27
C LYS A 173 29.44 4.49 -29.84
N PRO A 174 30.12 5.24 -28.94
CA PRO A 174 31.50 4.95 -28.58
C PRO A 174 31.64 3.66 -27.75
N TYR A 175 30.79 3.46 -26.73
CA TYR A 175 31.04 2.38 -25.76
C TYR A 175 30.21 1.13 -25.98
N ILE A 176 28.93 1.25 -26.36
CA ILE A 176 28.04 0.10 -26.52
C ILE A 176 28.19 -0.56 -27.90
N ILE A 177 28.21 0.27 -28.95
CA ILE A 177 28.34 -0.17 -30.34
C ILE A 177 29.82 -0.33 -30.70
N GLY A 178 30.62 0.72 -30.50
CA GLY A 178 32.02 0.77 -30.92
C GLY A 178 33.02 0.09 -29.99
N ASN A 179 32.65 -0.19 -28.73
CA ASN A 179 33.54 -0.76 -27.70
C ASN A 179 34.89 -0.03 -27.57
N ILE A 180 34.88 1.30 -27.65
CA ILE A 180 36.09 2.12 -27.48
C ILE A 180 36.75 1.77 -26.14
N LEU A 181 38.07 1.53 -26.20
CA LEU A 181 38.92 1.17 -25.05
C LEU A 181 38.50 -0.13 -24.32
N GLY A 182 37.71 -1.00 -24.96
CA GLY A 182 37.24 -2.25 -24.33
C GLY A 182 36.22 -2.04 -23.21
N LYS A 183 35.64 -0.83 -23.09
CA LYS A 183 34.78 -0.46 -21.94
C LYS A 183 33.30 -0.81 -22.12
N LYS A 184 32.93 -1.62 -23.13
CA LYS A 184 31.53 -2.01 -23.37
C LYS A 184 30.89 -2.66 -22.14
N ALA A 185 31.54 -3.65 -21.53
CA ALA A 185 31.00 -4.33 -20.35
C ALA A 185 30.77 -3.35 -19.19
N ALA A 186 31.74 -2.48 -18.92
CA ALA A 186 31.64 -1.44 -17.88
C ALA A 186 30.51 -0.44 -18.19
N ALA A 187 30.34 -0.03 -19.45
CA ALA A 187 29.26 0.86 -19.87
C ALA A 187 27.88 0.19 -19.74
N GLN A 188 27.76 -1.11 -19.99
CA GLN A 188 26.49 -1.83 -19.84
C GLN A 188 26.10 -2.03 -18.36
N GLN A 189 27.09 -2.15 -17.48
CA GLN A 189 26.91 -2.42 -16.05
C GLN A 189 26.90 -1.17 -15.18
N THR A 190 27.24 0.00 -15.72
CA THR A 190 27.33 1.26 -14.96
C THR A 190 25.99 1.67 -14.34
N ASN A 191 26.04 2.05 -13.07
CA ASN A 191 24.95 2.61 -12.26
C ASN A 191 24.92 4.16 -12.29
N ASP A 192 25.90 4.81 -12.91
CA ASP A 192 25.93 6.25 -13.18
C ASP A 192 26.47 6.53 -14.59
N ILE A 193 25.55 6.67 -15.55
CA ILE A 193 25.91 6.91 -16.95
C ILE A 193 26.67 8.23 -17.13
N ILE A 194 26.30 9.30 -16.40
CA ILE A 194 26.97 10.60 -16.54
C ILE A 194 28.38 10.51 -15.95
N GLY A 195 28.54 9.94 -14.76
CA GLY A 195 29.85 9.72 -14.14
C GLY A 195 30.76 8.85 -15.00
N PHE A 196 30.22 7.80 -15.63
CA PHE A 196 30.97 6.97 -16.57
C PHE A 196 31.47 7.80 -17.77
N ILE A 197 30.63 8.66 -18.36
CA ILE A 197 31.03 9.53 -19.47
C ILE A 197 32.05 10.58 -19.02
N GLU A 198 31.92 11.16 -17.82
CA GLU A 198 32.88 12.14 -17.28
C GLU A 198 34.29 11.54 -17.14
N GLN A 199 34.38 10.28 -16.70
CA GLN A 199 35.65 9.55 -16.59
C GLN A 199 36.16 9.04 -17.95
N ASN A 200 35.26 8.90 -18.93
CA ASN A 200 35.53 8.33 -20.25
C ASN A 200 34.94 9.24 -21.32
N ILE A 201 35.48 10.45 -21.45
CA ILE A 201 34.98 11.37 -22.48
C ILE A 201 35.51 10.90 -23.84
N PRO A 202 34.64 10.55 -24.80
CA PRO A 202 35.08 10.14 -26.12
C PRO A 202 35.60 11.35 -26.90
N ASN A 203 36.83 11.26 -27.41
CA ASN A 203 37.42 12.28 -28.27
C ASN A 203 36.75 12.28 -29.65
N ASN A 204 36.57 13.46 -30.23
CA ASN A 204 35.97 13.67 -31.57
C ASN A 204 34.48 13.35 -31.69
N PHE A 205 33.78 13.10 -30.58
CA PHE A 205 32.32 13.02 -30.55
C PHE A 205 31.71 14.33 -30.04
N GLY A 206 30.49 14.60 -30.49
CA GLY A 206 29.74 15.78 -30.10
C GLY A 206 28.27 15.65 -30.50
N ILE A 207 27.51 16.66 -30.10
CA ILE A 207 26.07 16.75 -30.30
C ILE A 207 25.68 18.08 -30.89
N TYR A 208 24.56 18.09 -31.59
CA TYR A 208 23.83 19.31 -31.93
C TYR A 208 22.93 19.67 -30.75
N TYR A 209 23.46 20.49 -29.84
CA TYR A 209 22.77 20.94 -28.65
C TYR A 209 21.79 22.06 -28.98
N ARG A 210 20.53 21.88 -28.60
CA ARG A 210 19.49 22.90 -28.69
C ARG A 210 19.48 23.72 -27.41
N GLU A 211 19.77 25.01 -27.51
CA GLU A 211 19.78 25.90 -26.36
C GLU A 211 18.36 26.11 -25.81
N PRO A 212 18.12 25.99 -24.49
CA PRO A 212 16.79 26.15 -23.90
C PRO A 212 16.19 27.55 -24.12
N SER A 213 17.03 28.59 -24.16
CA SER A 213 16.58 29.99 -24.13
C SER A 213 16.09 30.51 -25.49
N ASN A 214 16.69 30.06 -26.59
CA ASN A 214 16.42 30.59 -27.94
C ASN A 214 16.16 29.48 -28.97
N LEU A 215 16.14 28.21 -28.55
CA LEU A 215 16.00 27.02 -29.41
C LEU A 215 17.05 26.93 -30.53
N GLY A 216 18.12 27.71 -30.45
CA GLY A 216 19.23 27.70 -31.39
C GLY A 216 20.01 26.39 -31.30
N ILE A 217 20.41 25.85 -32.45
CA ILE A 217 21.17 24.60 -32.51
C ILE A 217 22.66 24.95 -32.64
N SER A 218 23.48 24.47 -31.72
CA SER A 218 24.93 24.64 -31.75
C SER A 218 25.64 23.30 -31.60
N PHE A 219 26.73 23.10 -32.35
CA PHE A 219 27.56 21.92 -32.15
C PHE A 219 28.37 22.08 -30.87
N LYS A 220 28.28 21.10 -29.97
CA LYS A 220 29.08 21.03 -28.74
C LYS A 220 29.76 19.67 -28.67
N THR A 221 31.05 19.66 -28.33
CA THR A 221 31.76 18.40 -28.08
C THR A 221 31.17 17.67 -26.87
N CYS A 222 31.35 16.35 -26.76
CA CYS A 222 30.89 15.61 -25.58
C CYS A 222 31.42 16.22 -24.27
N ARG A 223 32.67 16.72 -24.28
CA ARG A 223 33.27 17.44 -23.13
C ARG A 223 32.49 18.69 -22.73
N GLN A 224 32.00 19.46 -23.68
CA GLN A 224 31.21 20.67 -23.44
C GLN A 224 29.75 20.36 -23.10
N ALA A 225 29.20 19.29 -23.68
CA ALA A 225 27.81 18.90 -23.49
C ALA A 225 27.55 18.26 -22.12
N THR A 226 28.47 17.43 -21.61
CA THR A 226 28.30 16.73 -20.32
C THR A 226 27.86 17.63 -19.16
N PRO A 227 28.53 18.76 -18.84
CA PRO A 227 28.10 19.62 -17.74
C PRO A 227 26.73 20.27 -17.98
N LEU A 228 26.38 20.59 -19.24
CA LEU A 228 25.08 21.18 -19.59
C LEU A 228 23.94 20.17 -19.39
N ILE A 229 24.13 18.93 -19.82
CA ILE A 229 23.16 17.85 -19.64
C ILE A 229 23.01 17.52 -18.15
N LYS A 230 24.13 17.44 -17.41
CA LYS A 230 24.11 17.22 -15.96
C LYS A 230 23.29 18.29 -15.23
N ALA A 231 23.48 19.56 -15.57
CA ALA A 231 22.71 20.67 -15.00
C ALA A 231 21.21 20.59 -15.37
N ALA A 232 20.89 20.29 -16.63
CA ALA A 232 19.50 20.17 -17.08
C ALA A 232 18.76 19.01 -16.39
N ILE A 233 19.40 17.85 -16.25
CA ILE A 233 18.83 16.71 -15.52
C ILE A 233 18.69 17.03 -14.02
N HIS A 234 19.65 17.72 -13.42
CA HIS A 234 19.54 18.14 -12.02
C HIS A 234 18.37 19.10 -11.79
N LYS A 235 18.11 20.01 -12.74
CA LYS A 235 16.94 20.88 -12.72
C LYS A 235 15.63 20.06 -12.78
N GLU A 236 15.54 19.11 -13.71
CA GLU A 236 14.38 18.22 -13.87
C GLU A 236 14.06 17.44 -12.58
N LEU A 237 15.08 16.90 -11.91
CA LEU A 237 14.92 16.15 -10.65
C LEU A 237 14.29 16.97 -9.52
N ASN A 238 14.56 18.28 -9.49
CA ASN A 238 14.14 19.18 -8.44
C ASN A 238 12.82 19.91 -8.76
N GLU A 239 12.42 19.98 -10.03
CA GLU A 239 11.20 20.68 -10.48
C GLU A 239 10.03 19.70 -10.69
N GLY A 240 9.32 19.36 -9.61
CA GLY A 240 8.02 18.69 -9.70
C GLY A 240 8.04 17.20 -10.12
N LEU A 241 9.21 16.63 -10.40
CA LEU A 241 9.33 15.22 -10.79
C LEU A 241 8.83 14.26 -9.70
N LEU A 242 9.20 14.51 -8.43
CA LEU A 242 8.75 13.70 -7.31
C LEU A 242 7.25 13.79 -7.06
N THR A 243 6.65 14.97 -7.28
CA THR A 243 5.20 15.15 -7.15
C THR A 243 4.44 14.43 -8.26
N ASN A 244 4.94 14.50 -9.50
CA ASN A 244 4.37 13.76 -10.63
C ASN A 244 4.52 12.25 -10.43
N PHE A 245 5.68 11.81 -9.93
CA PHE A 245 5.94 10.43 -9.60
C PHE A 245 5.00 9.92 -8.49
N ALA A 246 4.79 10.70 -7.42
CA ALA A 246 3.86 10.36 -6.35
C ALA A 246 2.42 10.17 -6.87
N ALA A 247 1.98 11.06 -7.77
CA ALA A 247 0.68 10.92 -8.43
C ALA A 247 0.61 9.65 -9.31
N ALA A 248 1.66 9.34 -10.05
CA ALA A 248 1.73 8.15 -10.92
C ALA A 248 1.68 6.82 -10.16
N ILE A 249 2.14 6.78 -8.91
CA ILE A 249 2.07 5.58 -8.05
C ILE A 249 0.81 5.53 -7.16
N GLY A 250 -0.14 6.45 -7.39
CA GLY A 250 -1.45 6.44 -6.74
C GLY A 250 -1.49 7.14 -5.37
N VAL A 251 -0.50 8.01 -5.08
CA VAL A 251 -0.43 8.76 -3.83
C VAL A 251 -0.83 10.21 -4.09
N GLN A 252 -2.04 10.58 -3.66
CA GLN A 252 -2.55 11.95 -3.74
C GLN A 252 -2.61 12.55 -2.34
N SER A 253 -2.12 13.79 -2.19
CA SER A 253 -2.21 14.54 -0.94
C SER A 253 -2.27 16.03 -1.24
N ASP A 254 -3.11 16.76 -0.47
CA ASP A 254 -3.19 18.22 -0.51
C ASP A 254 -1.89 18.89 -0.02
N GLN A 255 -0.98 18.15 0.63
CA GLN A 255 0.32 18.63 1.12
C GLN A 255 1.48 17.95 0.36
N SER A 256 1.72 18.42 -0.87
CA SER A 256 2.75 17.88 -1.78
C SER A 256 4.18 17.80 -1.19
N HIS A 257 4.55 18.76 -0.33
CA HIS A 257 5.90 18.79 0.27
C HIS A 257 6.10 17.65 1.30
N MET A 258 5.15 17.43 2.20
CA MET A 258 5.20 16.34 3.19
C MET A 258 5.17 14.96 2.52
N LEU A 259 4.45 14.87 1.39
CA LEU A 259 4.38 13.67 0.57
C LEU A 259 5.72 13.30 -0.03
N SER A 260 6.40 14.29 -0.64
CA SER A 260 7.71 14.09 -1.25
C SER A 260 8.75 13.60 -0.24
N GLN A 261 8.70 14.11 0.99
CA GLN A 261 9.59 13.70 2.07
C GLN A 261 9.30 12.27 2.55
N ARG A 262 8.02 11.92 2.72
CA ARG A 262 7.61 10.56 3.10
C ARG A 262 8.03 9.54 2.04
N LEU A 263 7.89 9.90 0.75
CA LEU A 263 8.30 9.06 -0.36
C LEU A 263 9.82 8.87 -0.42
N LYS A 264 10.60 9.93 -0.17
CA LYS A 264 12.07 9.86 -0.05
C LYS A 264 12.49 8.89 1.06
N VAL A 265 11.95 9.05 2.26
CA VAL A 265 12.27 8.19 3.42
C VAL A 265 11.89 6.74 3.14
N MET A 266 10.66 6.50 2.68
CA MET A 266 10.17 5.16 2.36
C MET A 266 11.01 4.46 1.30
N THR A 267 11.31 5.15 0.20
CA THR A 267 12.08 4.59 -0.92
C THR A 267 13.53 4.36 -0.51
N GLY A 268 14.15 5.31 0.20
CA GLY A 268 15.51 5.20 0.69
C GLY A 268 15.68 4.05 1.70
N ASP A 269 14.77 3.94 2.66
CA ASP A 269 14.74 2.84 3.64
C ASP A 269 14.54 1.49 2.95
N THR A 270 13.70 1.44 1.90
CA THR A 270 13.50 0.22 1.10
C THR A 270 14.77 -0.15 0.34
N LEU A 271 15.42 0.81 -0.34
CA LEU A 271 16.69 0.58 -1.05
C LEU A 271 17.79 0.09 -0.10
N LYS A 272 17.87 0.70 1.09
CA LYS A 272 18.77 0.29 2.16
C LYS A 272 18.49 -1.13 2.64
N TYR A 273 17.23 -1.48 2.84
CA TYR A 273 16.83 -2.84 3.23
C TYR A 273 17.17 -3.86 2.15
N LEU A 274 16.98 -3.51 0.87
CA LEU A 274 17.39 -4.32 -0.28
C LEU A 274 18.91 -4.30 -0.55
N GLN A 275 19.70 -3.76 0.38
CA GLN A 275 21.16 -3.68 0.35
C GLN A 275 21.73 -3.02 -0.91
N ARG A 276 21.08 -1.95 -1.38
CA ARG A 276 21.57 -1.17 -2.53
C ARG A 276 22.59 -0.13 -2.06
N GLU A 277 23.69 -0.02 -2.80
CA GLU A 277 24.74 0.97 -2.60
C GLU A 277 24.18 2.40 -2.68
N GLN A 278 23.40 2.66 -3.73
CA GLN A 278 22.75 3.96 -3.94
C GLN A 278 21.40 3.99 -3.21
N GLN A 279 21.30 4.83 -2.17
CA GLN A 279 20.10 4.95 -1.32
C GLN A 279 19.30 6.22 -1.59
N ASP A 280 19.85 7.16 -2.35
CA ASP A 280 19.14 8.39 -2.75
C ASP A 280 18.19 8.09 -3.93
N ILE A 281 16.90 8.41 -3.73
CA ILE A 281 15.88 8.29 -4.76
C ILE A 281 16.19 9.15 -5.98
N HIS A 282 16.75 10.35 -5.83
CA HIS A 282 17.04 11.21 -6.98
C HIS A 282 18.12 10.61 -7.87
N GLU A 283 19.11 9.97 -7.26
CA GLU A 283 20.19 9.30 -7.99
C GLU A 283 19.65 8.08 -8.76
N TRP A 284 18.72 7.33 -8.17
CA TRP A 284 17.97 6.27 -8.88
C TRP A 284 17.09 6.82 -10.01
N MET A 285 16.36 7.92 -9.78
CA MET A 285 15.51 8.56 -10.78
C MET A 285 16.35 9.13 -11.93
N LYS A 286 17.49 9.77 -11.63
CA LYS A 286 18.48 10.25 -12.60
C LYS A 286 18.90 9.12 -13.52
N GLN A 287 19.35 8.01 -12.93
CA GLN A 287 19.82 6.86 -13.67
C GLN A 287 18.69 6.22 -14.51
N ALA A 288 17.48 6.10 -13.96
CA ALA A 288 16.32 5.59 -14.70
C ALA A 288 15.94 6.47 -15.90
N MET A 289 15.91 7.80 -15.72
CA MET A 289 15.66 8.75 -16.81
C MET A 289 16.69 8.63 -17.93
N LEU A 290 17.97 8.51 -17.58
CA LEU A 290 19.06 8.35 -18.55
C LEU A 290 18.95 7.01 -19.28
N LEU A 291 18.63 5.92 -18.59
CA LEU A 291 18.42 4.60 -19.21
C LEU A 291 17.22 4.62 -20.17
N ASN A 292 16.11 5.26 -19.76
CA ASN A 292 14.92 5.39 -20.59
C ASN A 292 15.17 6.27 -21.81
N ALA A 293 15.82 7.42 -21.65
CA ALA A 293 16.20 8.30 -22.75
C ALA A 293 17.21 7.62 -23.69
N ASN A 294 18.14 6.81 -23.17
CA ASN A 294 19.06 6.04 -23.99
C ASN A 294 18.30 5.01 -24.85
N ARG A 295 17.35 4.29 -24.24
CA ARG A 295 16.49 3.32 -24.93
C ARG A 295 15.67 3.99 -26.02
N GLU A 296 14.97 5.07 -25.68
CA GLU A 296 14.15 5.83 -26.63
C GLU A 296 15.01 6.39 -27.76
N SER A 297 16.21 6.90 -27.46
CA SER A 297 17.15 7.35 -28.48
C SER A 297 17.60 6.23 -29.42
N TYR A 298 17.74 5.01 -28.92
CA TYR A 298 18.09 3.87 -29.76
C TYR A 298 16.92 3.49 -30.68
N ASP A 299 15.71 3.45 -30.13
CA ASP A 299 14.49 3.15 -30.87
C ASP A 299 14.21 4.21 -31.96
N ASP A 300 14.35 5.51 -31.64
CA ASP A 300 14.25 6.60 -32.61
C ASP A 300 15.31 6.49 -33.72
N TRP A 301 16.51 6.02 -33.38
CA TRP A 301 17.56 5.78 -34.37
C TRP A 301 17.22 4.60 -35.28
N ARG A 302 16.69 3.50 -34.73
CA ARG A 302 16.23 2.34 -35.51
C ARG A 302 15.10 2.72 -36.47
N GLU A 303 14.13 3.49 -36.00
CA GLU A 303 12.99 3.93 -36.80
C GLU A 303 13.42 4.77 -38.01
N LYS A 304 14.46 5.60 -37.87
CA LYS A 304 15.07 6.32 -39.01
C LYS A 304 15.63 5.39 -40.10
N PHE A 305 15.96 4.15 -39.76
CA PHE A 305 16.39 3.12 -40.72
C PHE A 305 15.26 2.15 -41.10
N SER A 306 14.00 2.52 -40.87
CA SER A 306 12.82 1.66 -41.10
C SER A 306 12.87 0.32 -40.35
N LEU A 307 13.61 0.27 -39.23
CA LEU A 307 13.66 -0.88 -38.33
C LEU A 307 12.60 -0.71 -37.23
N SER A 308 11.91 -1.79 -36.86
CA SER A 308 10.90 -1.78 -35.79
C SER A 308 11.49 -1.42 -34.43
N ARG A 309 10.76 -0.63 -33.62
CA ARG A 309 11.12 -0.32 -32.22
C ARG A 309 11.20 -1.59 -31.36
N ILE A 310 12.10 -1.61 -30.37
CA ILE A 310 12.23 -2.72 -29.40
C ILE A 310 11.34 -2.44 -28.20
N TYR A 311 10.11 -2.92 -28.24
CA TYR A 311 9.26 -2.94 -27.05
C TYR A 311 9.55 -4.23 -26.24
N PRO A 312 10.27 -4.14 -25.12
CA PRO A 312 10.67 -5.33 -24.36
C PRO A 312 9.44 -6.02 -23.77
N ASN A 313 8.42 -5.24 -23.41
CA ASN A 313 7.14 -5.67 -22.88
C ASN A 313 6.26 -6.39 -23.92
N LEU A 314 6.52 -6.17 -25.23
CA LEU A 314 5.77 -6.82 -26.33
C LEU A 314 6.50 -8.04 -26.90
N VAL A 315 7.84 -8.05 -26.87
CA VAL A 315 8.64 -9.19 -27.37
C VAL A 315 8.44 -10.44 -26.48
N SER A 316 8.20 -10.27 -25.18
CA SER A 316 7.86 -11.38 -24.27
C SER A 316 6.40 -11.85 -24.39
N MET A 317 5.50 -11.01 -24.92
CA MET A 317 4.06 -11.30 -25.00
C MET A 317 3.71 -12.39 -26.03
N HIS A 318 4.55 -12.59 -27.04
CA HIS A 318 4.35 -13.63 -28.07
C HIS A 318 5.00 -14.97 -27.73
N ALA A 319 6.03 -14.99 -26.86
CA ALA A 319 6.79 -16.21 -26.57
C ALA A 319 6.14 -17.10 -25.50
N ILE A 320 5.34 -16.55 -24.55
CA ILE A 320 4.77 -17.34 -23.44
C ILE A 320 3.41 -16.78 -22.97
N ARG A 321 2.35 -16.88 -23.80
CA ARG A 321 1.05 -16.24 -23.51
C ARG A 321 0.37 -16.71 -22.20
N GLY A 322 0.51 -17.97 -21.77
CA GLY A 322 -0.17 -18.50 -20.58
C GLY A 322 0.39 -17.99 -19.24
N LEU A 323 1.69 -18.16 -19.00
CA LEU A 323 2.34 -17.70 -17.76
C LEU A 323 2.36 -16.18 -17.65
N PHE A 324 2.50 -15.46 -18.77
CA PHE A 324 2.41 -14.01 -18.77
C PHE A 324 0.99 -13.52 -18.51
N GLN A 325 -0.06 -14.12 -19.09
CA GLN A 325 -1.45 -13.72 -18.81
C GLN A 325 -1.80 -13.88 -17.33
N GLN A 326 -1.33 -14.96 -16.68
CA GLN A 326 -1.48 -15.16 -15.24
C GLN A 326 -0.71 -14.10 -14.43
N SER A 327 0.55 -13.82 -14.80
CA SER A 327 1.38 -12.79 -14.15
C SER A 327 0.78 -11.39 -14.29
N PHE A 328 0.24 -11.05 -15.46
CA PHE A 328 -0.48 -9.80 -15.69
C PHE A 328 -1.77 -9.74 -14.89
N SER A 329 -2.53 -10.83 -14.80
CA SER A 329 -3.71 -10.92 -13.94
C SER A 329 -3.35 -10.68 -12.47
N TYR A 330 -2.23 -11.21 -11.99
CA TYR A 330 -1.75 -10.93 -10.63
C TYR A 330 -1.33 -9.48 -10.43
N LEU A 331 -0.64 -8.87 -11.40
CA LEU A 331 -0.28 -7.45 -11.33
C LEU A 331 -1.52 -6.57 -11.27
N VAL A 332 -2.54 -6.84 -12.10
CA VAL A 332 -3.80 -6.10 -12.11
C VAL A 332 -4.57 -6.32 -10.80
N ALA A 333 -4.70 -7.56 -10.34
CA ALA A 333 -5.39 -7.89 -9.09
C ALA A 333 -4.67 -7.28 -7.88
N GLY A 334 -3.33 -7.29 -7.87
CA GLY A 334 -2.51 -6.65 -6.86
C GLY A 334 -2.70 -5.14 -6.84
N GLU A 335 -2.64 -4.49 -8.00
CA GLU A 335 -2.86 -3.04 -8.10
C GLU A 335 -4.25 -2.64 -7.62
N MET A 336 -5.29 -3.37 -8.04
CA MET A 336 -6.66 -3.16 -7.59
C MET A 336 -6.81 -3.37 -6.08
N ALA A 337 -6.23 -4.44 -5.55
CA ALA A 337 -6.26 -4.72 -4.13
C ALA A 337 -5.51 -3.65 -3.32
N ALA A 338 -4.41 -3.09 -3.82
CA ALA A 338 -3.63 -2.05 -3.12
C ALA A 338 -4.43 -0.77 -2.88
N HIS A 339 -5.19 -0.33 -3.89
CA HIS A 339 -6.06 0.84 -3.76
C HIS A 339 -7.27 0.58 -2.84
N MET A 340 -7.80 -0.64 -2.84
CA MET A 340 -9.01 -0.95 -2.08
C MET A 340 -8.72 -1.36 -0.63
N MET A 341 -7.54 -1.92 -0.31
CA MET A 341 -7.30 -2.61 0.97
C MET A 341 -7.48 -1.72 2.23
N PRO A 342 -6.85 -0.53 2.32
CA PRO A 342 -6.95 0.29 3.54
C PRO A 342 -8.37 0.84 3.74
N ILE A 343 -9.06 1.15 2.64
CA ILE A 343 -10.45 1.61 2.63
C ILE A 343 -11.37 0.48 3.09
N LEU A 344 -11.16 -0.73 2.60
CA LEU A 344 -12.05 -1.87 2.85
C LEU A 344 -12.09 -2.24 4.34
N GLN A 345 -10.95 -2.31 5.03
CA GLN A 345 -10.94 -2.57 6.47
C GLN A 345 -11.71 -1.49 7.25
N SER A 346 -11.49 -0.22 6.93
CA SER A 346 -12.14 0.91 7.58
C SER A 346 -13.65 0.92 7.36
N VAL A 347 -14.08 0.60 6.13
CA VAL A 347 -15.50 0.47 5.76
C VAL A 347 -16.17 -0.70 6.47
N PHE A 348 -15.54 -1.88 6.53
CA PHE A 348 -16.08 -3.01 7.27
C PHE A 348 -16.15 -2.72 8.77
N PHE A 349 -15.16 -2.02 9.34
CA PHE A 349 -15.17 -1.64 10.75
C PHE A 349 -16.31 -0.65 11.03
N ALA A 350 -16.45 0.37 10.18
CA ALA A 350 -17.57 1.32 10.21
C ALA A 350 -18.92 0.60 10.13
N LEU A 351 -19.08 -0.37 9.22
CA LEU A 351 -20.30 -1.15 9.06
C LEU A 351 -20.62 -1.95 10.32
N VAL A 352 -19.66 -2.72 10.82
CA VAL A 352 -19.84 -3.55 12.03
C VAL A 352 -20.17 -2.68 13.24
N VAL A 353 -19.50 -1.55 13.42
CA VAL A 353 -19.78 -0.61 14.52
C VAL A 353 -21.18 0.03 14.34
N SER A 354 -21.58 0.37 13.12
CA SER A 354 -22.91 0.90 12.82
C SER A 354 -24.05 -0.12 13.03
N MET A 355 -23.77 -1.42 12.97
CA MET A 355 -24.74 -2.47 13.31
C MET A 355 -25.26 -2.36 14.75
N ILE A 356 -24.63 -1.54 15.61
CA ILE A 356 -25.11 -1.30 16.97
C ILE A 356 -26.58 -0.85 17.02
N PHE A 357 -27.05 -0.12 16.01
CA PHE A 357 -28.45 0.32 15.97
C PHE A 357 -29.40 -0.88 15.94
N ILE A 358 -29.01 -1.97 15.28
CA ILE A 358 -29.78 -3.21 15.18
C ILE A 358 -29.46 -4.14 16.37
N VAL A 359 -28.17 -4.25 16.73
CA VAL A 359 -27.71 -5.15 17.80
C VAL A 359 -28.21 -4.70 19.17
N PHE A 360 -28.35 -3.40 19.42
CA PHE A 360 -28.88 -2.88 20.68
C PHE A 360 -30.25 -3.45 21.05
N PRO A 361 -31.34 -3.28 20.27
CA PRO A 361 -32.63 -3.87 20.60
C PRO A 361 -32.59 -5.40 20.57
N MET A 362 -31.86 -6.01 19.63
CA MET A 362 -31.77 -7.46 19.52
C MET A 362 -31.05 -8.12 20.71
N ALA A 363 -30.10 -7.42 21.33
CA ALA A 363 -29.38 -7.91 22.51
C ALA A 363 -30.25 -7.93 23.78
N LEU A 364 -31.36 -7.18 23.80
CA LEU A 364 -32.33 -7.13 24.90
C LEU A 364 -33.46 -8.17 24.74
N LEU A 365 -33.50 -8.87 23.61
CA LEU A 365 -34.41 -9.98 23.38
C LEU A 365 -33.89 -11.27 24.03
N PRO A 366 -34.76 -12.26 24.27
CA PRO A 366 -34.37 -13.57 24.75
C PRO A 366 -33.34 -14.25 23.82
N GLY A 367 -32.19 -14.66 24.37
CA GLY A 367 -31.06 -15.15 23.57
C GLY A 367 -30.17 -14.05 22.96
N GLY A 368 -30.43 -12.78 23.26
CA GLY A 368 -29.69 -11.60 22.79
C GLY A 368 -28.18 -11.63 23.10
N TYR A 369 -27.78 -12.35 24.16
CA TYR A 369 -26.37 -12.61 24.45
C TYR A 369 -25.62 -13.25 23.26
N ASN A 370 -26.24 -14.16 22.50
CA ASN A 370 -25.61 -14.80 21.35
C ASN A 370 -25.38 -13.82 20.19
N ILE A 371 -26.32 -12.88 20.01
CA ILE A 371 -26.22 -11.83 18.99
C ILE A 371 -25.11 -10.85 19.40
N LEU A 372 -25.10 -10.41 20.66
CA LEU A 372 -24.04 -9.56 21.20
C LEU A 372 -22.66 -10.23 21.08
N LYS A 373 -22.54 -11.52 21.45
CA LYS A 373 -21.31 -12.31 21.30
C LYS A 373 -20.85 -12.35 19.84
N THR A 374 -21.77 -12.56 18.89
CA THR A 374 -21.45 -12.59 17.46
C THR A 374 -21.00 -11.22 16.96
N TRP A 375 -21.65 -10.15 17.39
CA TRP A 375 -21.28 -8.78 17.03
C TRP A 375 -19.90 -8.38 17.60
N ILE A 376 -19.61 -8.70 18.86
CA ILE A 376 -18.28 -8.51 19.46
C ILE A 376 -17.22 -9.29 18.67
N LEU A 377 -17.53 -10.52 18.28
CA LEU A 377 -16.63 -11.33 17.46
C LEU A 377 -16.36 -10.68 16.10
N LEU A 378 -17.36 -10.06 15.47
CA LEU A 378 -17.18 -9.34 14.20
C LEU A 378 -16.27 -8.11 14.38
N ILE A 379 -16.36 -7.39 15.51
CA ILE A 379 -15.43 -6.29 15.82
C ILE A 379 -14.00 -6.84 15.91
N ILE A 380 -13.80 -7.91 16.69
CA ILE A 380 -12.48 -8.54 16.85
C ILE A 380 -11.95 -9.03 15.51
N TRP A 381 -12.81 -9.62 14.68
CA TRP A 381 -12.45 -10.07 13.34
C TRP A 381 -11.93 -8.95 12.46
N VAL A 382 -12.67 -7.85 12.29
CA VAL A 382 -12.21 -6.72 11.45
C VAL A 382 -10.98 -6.03 12.06
N SER A 383 -10.93 -5.90 13.39
CA SER A 383 -9.76 -5.32 14.08
C SER A 383 -8.50 -6.17 13.92
N SER A 384 -8.62 -7.47 13.64
CA SER A 384 -7.45 -8.35 13.47
C SER A 384 -6.75 -8.22 12.11
N TRP A 385 -7.41 -7.65 11.09
CA TRP A 385 -6.85 -7.58 9.74
C TRP A 385 -5.50 -6.87 9.64
N PRO A 386 -5.24 -5.73 10.33
CA PRO A 386 -3.93 -5.08 10.34
C PRO A 386 -2.78 -5.99 10.79
N VAL A 387 -3.04 -6.93 11.70
CA VAL A 387 -2.03 -7.92 12.12
C VAL A 387 -1.66 -8.81 10.92
N PHE A 388 -2.64 -9.33 10.20
CA PHE A 388 -2.39 -10.15 9.02
C PHE A 388 -1.75 -9.34 7.87
N PHE A 389 -2.14 -8.08 7.67
CA PHE A 389 -1.48 -7.18 6.71
C PHE A 389 0.01 -7.06 7.03
N THR A 390 0.33 -6.88 8.31
CA THR A 390 1.70 -6.78 8.79
C THR A 390 2.48 -8.09 8.56
N ILE A 391 1.89 -9.25 8.87
CA ILE A 391 2.52 -10.56 8.64
C ILE A 391 2.87 -10.73 7.15
N ILE A 392 1.90 -10.52 6.26
CA ILE A 392 2.10 -10.64 4.81
C ILE A 392 3.16 -9.65 4.33
N HIS A 393 3.12 -8.41 4.83
CA HIS A 393 4.11 -7.41 4.50
C HIS A 393 5.53 -7.84 4.91
N CYS A 394 5.73 -8.25 6.15
CA CYS A 394 7.03 -8.70 6.65
C CYS A 394 7.55 -9.89 5.84
N LEU A 395 6.70 -10.90 5.58
CA LEU A 395 7.06 -12.05 4.74
C LEU A 395 7.42 -11.63 3.30
N GLY A 396 6.66 -10.69 2.75
CA GLY A 396 6.89 -10.14 1.42
C GLY A 396 8.21 -9.40 1.31
N MET A 397 8.53 -8.55 2.28
CA MET A 397 9.80 -7.83 2.35
C MET A 397 10.98 -8.80 2.55
N ILE A 398 10.89 -9.78 3.44
CA ILE A 398 11.93 -10.79 3.65
C ILE A 398 12.18 -11.60 2.38
N SER A 399 11.10 -12.07 1.72
CA SER A 399 11.18 -12.80 0.45
C SER A 399 11.78 -11.94 -0.66
N LEU A 400 11.43 -10.65 -0.71
CA LEU A 400 12.00 -9.74 -1.69
C LEU A 400 13.48 -9.48 -1.44
N SER A 401 13.87 -9.27 -0.18
CA SER A 401 15.26 -9.04 0.20
C SER A 401 16.13 -10.23 -0.21
N SER A 402 15.70 -11.46 0.06
CA SER A 402 16.47 -12.67 -0.30
C SER A 402 16.61 -12.83 -1.82
N LYS A 403 15.54 -12.62 -2.59
CA LYS A 403 15.58 -12.62 -4.06
C LYS A 403 16.47 -11.50 -4.61
N SER A 404 16.42 -10.32 -3.98
CA SER A 404 17.22 -9.17 -4.41
C SER A 404 18.71 -9.35 -4.08
N GLY A 405 19.04 -10.04 -2.99
CA GLY A 405 20.42 -10.33 -2.58
C GLY A 405 21.15 -11.26 -3.55
N ALA A 406 20.42 -12.11 -4.29
CA ALA A 406 20.98 -12.95 -5.35
C ALA A 406 21.61 -12.14 -6.50
N PHE A 407 21.26 -10.85 -6.63
CA PHE A 407 21.85 -9.95 -7.61
C PHE A 407 23.17 -9.32 -7.12
N GLY A 408 23.54 -9.43 -5.85
CA GLY A 408 24.70 -8.76 -5.24
C GLY A 408 24.38 -7.32 -4.76
N SER A 409 25.24 -6.80 -3.87
CA SER A 409 25.11 -5.45 -3.27
C SER A 409 25.44 -4.31 -4.24
N ASP A 410 26.38 -4.55 -5.16
CA ASP A 410 26.81 -3.58 -6.17
C ASP A 410 25.82 -3.48 -7.35
N TYR A 411 24.70 -4.21 -7.28
CA TYR A 411 23.70 -4.24 -8.34
C TYR A 411 22.77 -3.04 -8.23
N GLY A 412 23.12 -1.96 -8.93
CA GLY A 412 22.28 -0.77 -9.16
C GLY A 412 21.45 -0.86 -10.45
N LEU A 413 20.77 0.24 -10.81
CA LEU A 413 20.08 0.36 -12.10
C LEU A 413 21.09 0.54 -13.24
N ASN A 414 21.20 -0.45 -14.10
CA ASN A 414 21.99 -0.38 -15.32
C ASN A 414 21.20 -0.98 -16.50
N MET A 415 21.82 -0.95 -17.69
CA MET A 415 21.15 -1.35 -18.93
C MET A 415 20.78 -2.84 -18.97
N LEU A 416 21.41 -3.67 -18.13
CA LEU A 416 21.14 -5.12 -18.02
C LEU A 416 20.17 -5.44 -16.89
N SER A 417 20.21 -4.69 -15.79
CA SER A 417 19.51 -5.01 -14.54
C SER A 417 18.15 -4.34 -14.38
N GLN A 418 17.92 -3.17 -14.98
CA GLN A 418 16.72 -2.35 -14.76
C GLN A 418 15.42 -3.12 -15.02
N GLY A 419 15.39 -3.96 -16.05
CA GLY A 419 14.24 -4.81 -16.38
C GLY A 419 13.97 -5.86 -15.31
N SER A 420 14.94 -6.75 -15.09
CA SER A 420 14.82 -7.89 -14.19
C SER A 420 14.57 -7.48 -12.74
N PHE A 421 15.26 -6.46 -12.25
CA PHE A 421 15.14 -5.99 -10.87
C PHE A 421 13.71 -5.52 -10.56
N ALA A 422 13.19 -4.60 -11.38
CA ALA A 422 11.88 -4.04 -11.15
C ALA A 422 10.75 -5.01 -11.54
N GLU A 423 10.98 -5.98 -12.43
CA GLU A 423 10.03 -7.07 -12.68
C GLU A 423 9.88 -7.99 -11.46
N ILE A 424 10.99 -8.40 -10.83
CA ILE A 424 10.96 -9.25 -9.63
C ILE A 424 10.25 -8.55 -8.47
N ILE A 425 10.50 -7.25 -8.29
CA ILE A 425 9.82 -6.48 -7.26
C ILE A 425 8.33 -6.37 -7.56
N LEU A 426 7.92 -5.98 -8.78
CA LEU A 426 6.50 -5.84 -9.12
C LEU A 426 5.76 -7.17 -9.04
N TYR A 427 6.38 -8.26 -9.50
CA TYR A 427 5.80 -9.60 -9.38
C TYR A 427 5.64 -10.00 -7.91
N SER A 428 6.67 -9.80 -7.08
CA SER A 428 6.59 -10.10 -5.64
C SER A 428 5.50 -9.26 -4.98
N TYR A 429 5.50 -7.95 -5.23
CA TYR A 429 4.46 -7.03 -4.78
C TYR A 429 3.05 -7.53 -5.13
N ALA A 430 2.81 -7.87 -6.40
CA ALA A 430 1.53 -8.39 -6.86
C ALA A 430 1.10 -9.68 -6.15
N THR A 431 2.02 -10.63 -5.99
CA THR A 431 1.71 -11.91 -5.31
C THR A 431 1.32 -11.72 -3.84
N PHE A 432 2.06 -10.90 -3.07
CA PHE A 432 1.74 -10.65 -1.67
C PHE A 432 0.50 -9.77 -1.51
N GLN A 433 0.23 -8.87 -2.45
CA GLN A 433 -0.98 -8.07 -2.45
C GLN A 433 -2.23 -8.91 -2.79
N MET A 434 -2.11 -9.89 -3.68
CA MET A 434 -3.16 -10.90 -3.89
C MET A 434 -3.39 -11.72 -2.62
N LEU A 435 -2.32 -12.18 -1.95
CA LEU A 435 -2.46 -12.88 -0.66
C LEU A 435 -3.17 -11.99 0.38
N ALA A 436 -2.89 -10.68 0.39
CA ALA A 436 -3.55 -9.74 1.28
C ALA A 436 -5.06 -9.61 1.03
N SER A 437 -5.54 -9.82 -0.20
CA SER A 437 -6.98 -9.84 -0.49
C SER A 437 -7.73 -10.99 0.18
N SER A 438 -7.02 -12.06 0.56
CA SER A 438 -7.59 -13.20 1.28
C SER A 438 -7.67 -13.01 2.81
N ILE A 439 -7.20 -11.87 3.33
CA ILE A 439 -7.18 -11.59 4.77
C ILE A 439 -8.52 -11.68 5.49
N PRO A 440 -9.65 -11.18 4.92
CA PRO A 440 -10.95 -11.34 5.56
C PRO A 440 -11.26 -12.80 5.88
N MET A 441 -10.90 -13.72 4.98
CA MET A 441 -11.12 -15.14 5.15
C MET A 441 -10.09 -15.79 6.08
N LEU A 442 -8.80 -15.44 5.94
CA LEU A 442 -7.72 -15.94 6.82
C LEU A 442 -7.98 -15.60 8.28
N SER A 443 -8.30 -14.33 8.56
CA SER A 443 -8.58 -13.85 9.90
C SER A 443 -9.80 -14.55 10.50
N TRP A 444 -10.86 -14.75 9.72
CA TRP A 444 -12.04 -15.48 10.18
C TRP A 444 -11.72 -16.96 10.49
N ALA A 445 -10.95 -17.62 9.61
CA ALA A 445 -10.55 -19.01 9.77
C ALA A 445 -9.78 -19.23 11.09
N VAL A 446 -8.83 -18.34 11.39
CA VAL A 446 -8.02 -18.39 12.62
C VAL A 446 -8.88 -18.13 13.86
N ILE A 447 -9.74 -17.10 13.84
CA ILE A 447 -10.58 -16.71 14.99
C ILE A 447 -11.62 -17.78 15.32
N LYS A 448 -12.18 -18.48 14.31
CA LYS A 448 -13.20 -19.52 14.49
C LYS A 448 -12.66 -20.95 14.49
N ALA A 449 -11.35 -21.15 14.28
CA ALA A 449 -10.73 -22.45 14.05
C ALA A 449 -11.52 -23.32 13.04
N CYS A 450 -12.04 -22.70 11.97
CA CYS A 450 -13.06 -23.30 11.12
C CYS A 450 -12.47 -23.88 9.82
N ALA A 451 -12.53 -25.20 9.66
CA ALA A 451 -12.02 -25.93 8.48
C ALA A 451 -12.68 -25.51 7.14
N HIS A 452 -13.87 -24.91 7.18
CA HIS A 452 -14.60 -24.47 5.99
C HIS A 452 -14.01 -23.18 5.38
N ALA A 453 -13.52 -22.27 6.23
CA ALA A 453 -12.86 -21.05 5.77
C ALA A 453 -11.49 -21.35 5.14
N THR A 454 -10.77 -22.36 5.65
CA THR A 454 -9.52 -22.85 5.04
C THR A 454 -9.76 -23.57 3.70
N ALA A 455 -10.89 -24.27 3.54
CA ALA A 455 -11.26 -24.91 2.28
C ALA A 455 -11.57 -23.88 1.17
N ASN A 456 -12.32 -22.81 1.49
CA ASN A 456 -12.58 -21.72 0.55
C ASN A 456 -11.29 -20.97 0.19
N LEU A 457 -10.37 -20.79 1.13
CA LEU A 457 -9.06 -20.21 0.86
C LEU A 457 -8.23 -21.09 -0.09
N ALA A 458 -8.19 -22.41 0.15
CA ALA A 458 -7.52 -23.36 -0.74
C ALA A 458 -8.09 -23.34 -2.17
N SER A 459 -9.40 -23.09 -2.32
CA SER A 459 -10.03 -22.95 -3.63
C SER A 459 -9.59 -21.68 -4.39
N GLN A 460 -9.29 -20.57 -3.69
CA GLN A 460 -8.78 -19.34 -4.31
C GLN A 460 -7.32 -19.46 -4.76
N PHE A 461 -6.53 -20.33 -4.13
CA PHE A 461 -5.14 -20.61 -4.51
C PHE A 461 -4.99 -21.86 -5.38
N SER A 462 -6.08 -22.58 -5.65
CA SER A 462 -6.09 -23.66 -6.64
C SER A 462 -5.88 -23.01 -8.02
N PRO A 463 -4.82 -23.34 -8.77
CA PRO A 463 -4.76 -22.94 -10.16
C PRO A 463 -5.98 -23.56 -10.83
N HIS A 464 -6.93 -22.73 -11.25
CA HIS A 464 -7.97 -23.17 -12.16
C HIS A 464 -7.25 -23.75 -13.38
N ALA A 465 -7.15 -25.07 -13.43
CA ALA A 465 -6.91 -25.80 -14.65
C ALA A 465 -8.07 -25.44 -15.58
N CYS A 466 -7.85 -24.44 -16.43
CA CYS A 466 -8.69 -24.23 -17.59
C CYS A 466 -8.49 -25.47 -18.45
N CYS A 467 -9.46 -26.39 -18.40
CA CYS A 467 -9.69 -27.34 -19.47
C CYS A 467 -10.21 -26.60 -20.70
#